data_AF-A0A1A5PAS0-F1
#
_entry.id   AF-A0A1A5PAS0-F1
#
_cell.length_a   1.000
_cell.length_b   1.000
_cell.length_c   1.000
_cell.angle_alpha   90.00
_cell.angle_beta   90.00
_cell.angle_gamma   90.00
#
_symmetry.space_group_name_H-M   'P 1'
#
loop_
_entity.id
_entity.type
_entity.pdbx_description
1 polymer ?
#
loop_
_entity_poly.entity_id
_entity_poly.type
_entity_poly.pdbx_seq_one_letter_code
_entity_poly.pdbx_strand_id
1 'polypeptide(L)'
;MRSMDAPTAFLAALAITTAGGAVTAFTVRAGVTMVRAQSTLGQEAWHRTHRQRREAYAEFGTIAARIATIVGLWTALPAAARPEQRDQARGYLRNLERQLGVVMLGGGRDVQTAAQQLVDQCTRLVHGLDVGAASSPAENATSALALPFLQACREYLDAESARHFGTAARRAPRLSSM
;
A
#
# COMPACT_ATOMS: atom_id res chain seq x y z
N MET A 1 -3.95 -57.48 -1.25
CA MET A 1 -3.44 -56.33 -0.49
C MET A 1 -2.02 -56.61 0.00
N ARG A 2 -1.02 -56.06 -0.67
CA ARG A 2 0.27 -55.69 -0.06
C ARG A 2 0.64 -54.35 -0.67
N SER A 3 0.55 -53.34 0.19
CA SER A 3 0.91 -51.94 -0.04
C SER A 3 2.36 -51.88 -0.53
N MET A 4 2.59 -51.28 -1.70
CA MET A 4 3.94 -50.94 -2.13
C MET A 4 4.24 -49.56 -1.57
N ASP A 5 5.12 -49.50 -0.57
CA ASP A 5 5.45 -48.27 0.13
C ASP A 5 6.06 -47.23 -0.83
N ALA A 6 5.58 -46.00 -0.67
CA ALA A 6 5.88 -44.84 -1.48
C ALA A 6 7.35 -44.34 -1.53
N PRO A 7 8.31 -44.71 -0.64
CA PRO A 7 9.67 -44.20 -0.76
C PRO A 7 10.49 -44.90 -1.86
N THR A 8 10.03 -46.04 -2.38
CA THR A 8 10.77 -46.82 -3.39
C THR A 8 10.65 -46.26 -4.81
N ALA A 9 9.57 -45.53 -5.11
CA ALA A 9 9.37 -44.88 -6.42
C ALA A 9 10.27 -43.64 -6.59
N PHE A 10 10.63 -42.96 -5.50
CA PHE A 10 11.44 -41.74 -5.55
C PHE A 10 12.92 -42.03 -5.85
N LEU A 11 13.43 -43.20 -5.47
CA LEU A 11 14.80 -43.62 -5.76
C LEU A 11 14.97 -44.19 -7.17
N ALA A 12 13.92 -44.75 -7.77
CA ALA A 12 13.95 -45.18 -9.17
C ALA A 12 13.96 -43.98 -10.15
N ALA A 13 13.33 -42.86 -9.78
CA ALA A 13 13.35 -41.64 -10.59
C ALA A 13 14.72 -40.93 -10.59
N LEU A 14 15.54 -41.13 -9.54
CA LEU A 14 16.88 -40.54 -9.43
C LEU A 14 17.97 -41.39 -10.13
N ALA A 15 17.71 -42.67 -10.40
CA ALA A 15 18.69 -43.58 -10.99
C ALA A 15 18.75 -43.53 -12.53
N ILE A 16 17.80 -42.88 -13.20
CA ILE A 16 17.80 -42.71 -14.67
C ILE A 16 18.69 -41.54 -15.12
N THR A 17 19.25 -40.77 -14.17
CA THR A 17 19.97 -39.51 -14.44
C THR A 17 21.50 -39.64 -14.51
N THR A 18 22.07 -40.81 -14.77
CA THR A 18 23.54 -40.98 -14.86
C THR A 18 24.07 -41.18 -16.28
N ALA A 19 23.23 -41.14 -17.31
CA ALA A 19 23.66 -41.25 -18.72
C ALA A 19 23.44 -39.98 -19.59
N GLY A 20 23.02 -38.85 -19.00
CA GLY A 20 22.56 -37.68 -19.77
C GLY A 20 23.06 -36.32 -19.25
N GLY A 21 24.37 -36.17 -19.01
CA GLY A 21 24.96 -34.99 -18.36
C GLY A 21 24.80 -33.63 -19.07
N ALA A 22 24.43 -33.59 -20.35
CA ALA A 22 24.27 -32.33 -21.09
C ALA A 22 22.81 -31.79 -21.10
N VAL A 23 21.82 -32.69 -21.12
CA VAL A 23 20.40 -32.31 -21.29
C VAL A 23 19.78 -31.86 -19.96
N THR A 24 20.17 -32.46 -18.84
CA THR A 24 19.72 -32.06 -17.50
C THR A 24 20.30 -30.72 -17.04
N ALA A 25 21.56 -30.43 -17.38
CA ALA A 25 22.13 -29.12 -17.15
C ALA A 25 21.40 -28.01 -17.94
N PHE A 26 20.97 -28.32 -19.16
CA PHE A 26 20.24 -27.37 -20.00
C PHE A 26 18.79 -27.15 -19.52
N THR A 27 18.07 -28.20 -19.11
CA THR A 27 16.71 -28.07 -18.57
C THR A 27 16.67 -27.42 -17.19
N VAL A 28 17.64 -27.68 -16.32
CA VAL A 28 17.78 -26.96 -15.03
C VAL A 28 18.17 -25.51 -15.28
N ARG A 29 19.10 -25.23 -16.20
CA ARG A 29 19.49 -23.85 -16.52
C ARG A 29 18.34 -23.07 -17.18
N ALA A 30 17.60 -23.69 -18.09
CA ALA A 30 16.42 -23.12 -18.72
C ALA A 30 15.28 -22.89 -17.71
N GLY A 31 15.03 -23.85 -16.83
CA GLY A 31 14.07 -23.75 -15.73
C GLY A 31 14.44 -22.65 -14.73
N VAL A 32 15.72 -22.54 -14.35
CA VAL A 32 16.22 -21.48 -13.47
C VAL A 32 16.15 -20.11 -14.14
N THR A 33 16.47 -19.99 -15.43
CA THR A 33 16.31 -18.72 -16.16
C THR A 33 14.85 -18.33 -16.33
N MET A 34 13.95 -19.28 -16.55
CA MET A 34 12.53 -19.02 -16.73
C MET A 34 11.90 -18.61 -15.38
N VAL A 35 12.20 -19.33 -14.30
CA VAL A 35 11.81 -18.98 -12.93
C VAL A 35 12.39 -17.62 -12.51
N ARG A 36 13.65 -17.33 -12.88
CA ARG A 36 14.29 -16.03 -12.61
C ARG A 36 13.63 -14.90 -13.41
N ALA A 37 13.39 -15.09 -14.70
CA ALA A 37 12.70 -14.11 -15.56
C ALA A 37 11.28 -13.81 -15.05
N GLN A 38 10.55 -14.86 -14.63
CA GLN A 38 9.22 -14.75 -14.05
C GLN A 38 9.24 -14.06 -12.68
N SER A 39 10.30 -14.27 -11.88
CA SER A 39 10.51 -13.55 -10.62
C SER A 39 10.85 -12.07 -10.83
N THR A 40 11.66 -11.70 -11.83
CA THR A 40 11.95 -10.30 -12.15
C THR A 40 10.72 -9.57 -12.70
N LEU A 41 9.95 -10.20 -13.59
CA LEU A 41 8.70 -9.62 -14.08
C LEU A 41 7.67 -9.44 -12.94
N GLY A 42 7.61 -10.39 -12.01
CA GLY A 42 6.82 -10.27 -10.79
C GLY A 42 7.27 -9.13 -9.86
N GLN A 43 8.59 -8.95 -9.71
CA GLN A 43 9.17 -7.85 -8.91
C GLN A 43 8.91 -6.47 -9.55
N GLU A 44 9.06 -6.34 -10.87
CA GLU A 44 8.80 -5.08 -11.57
C GLU A 44 7.31 -4.70 -11.53
N ALA A 45 6.41 -5.68 -11.70
CA ALA A 45 4.97 -5.48 -11.53
C ALA A 45 4.61 -5.06 -10.11
N TRP A 46 5.23 -5.67 -9.10
CA TRP A 46 5.07 -5.29 -7.70
C TRP A 46 5.57 -3.86 -7.45
N HIS A 47 6.79 -3.51 -7.88
CA HIS A 47 7.37 -2.17 -7.71
C HIS A 47 6.51 -1.08 -8.33
N ARG A 48 5.95 -1.32 -9.53
CA ARG A 48 5.02 -0.38 -10.18
C ARG A 48 3.75 -0.18 -9.36
N THR A 49 3.12 -1.28 -8.95
CA THR A 49 1.87 -1.22 -8.16
C THR A 49 2.08 -0.56 -6.80
N HIS A 50 3.17 -0.91 -6.13
CA HIS A 50 3.52 -0.35 -4.82
C HIS A 50 3.84 1.14 -4.90
N ARG A 51 4.54 1.58 -5.97
CA ARG A 51 4.79 3.00 -6.24
C ARG A 51 3.49 3.76 -6.50
N GLN A 52 2.63 3.24 -7.38
CA GLN A 52 1.33 3.85 -7.68
C GLN A 52 0.46 4.05 -6.43
N ARG A 53 0.43 3.06 -5.53
CA ARG A 53 -0.30 3.20 -4.25
C ARG A 53 0.31 4.24 -3.34
N ARG A 54 1.63 4.28 -3.22
CA ARG A 54 2.34 5.31 -2.42
C ARG A 54 2.01 6.71 -2.92
N GLU A 55 2.03 6.91 -4.23
CA GLU A 55 1.67 8.18 -4.86
C GLU A 55 0.21 8.54 -4.57
N ALA A 56 -0.73 7.60 -4.74
CA ALA A 56 -2.14 7.82 -4.44
C ALA A 56 -2.38 8.18 -2.95
N TYR A 57 -1.74 7.50 -2.01
CA TYR A 57 -1.86 7.81 -0.58
C TYR A 57 -1.25 9.18 -0.25
N ALA A 58 -0.10 9.51 -0.82
CA ALA A 58 0.53 10.81 -0.61
C ALA A 58 -0.32 11.96 -1.17
N GLU A 59 -0.92 11.78 -2.34
CA GLU A 59 -1.82 12.75 -2.95
C GLU A 59 -3.07 12.96 -2.09
N PHE A 60 -3.69 11.87 -1.63
CA PHE A 60 -4.85 11.91 -0.76
C PHE A 60 -4.58 12.68 0.55
N GLY A 61 -3.46 12.39 1.21
CA GLY A 61 -3.02 13.11 2.40
C GLY A 61 -2.71 14.59 2.14
N THR A 62 -2.16 14.91 0.97
CA THR A 62 -1.86 16.29 0.56
C THR A 62 -3.14 17.12 0.39
N ILE A 63 -4.18 16.56 -0.21
CA ILE A 63 -5.48 17.24 -0.36
C ILE A 63 -6.10 17.52 1.01
N ALA A 64 -6.07 16.54 1.92
CA ALA A 64 -6.57 16.71 3.28
C ALA A 64 -5.82 17.83 4.03
N ALA A 65 -4.50 17.88 3.88
CA ALA A 65 -3.67 18.93 4.47
C ALA A 65 -4.02 20.32 3.92
N ARG A 66 -4.35 20.46 2.61
CA ARG A 66 -4.79 21.74 2.04
C ARG A 66 -6.10 22.23 2.66
N ILE A 67 -7.06 21.33 2.90
CA ILE A 67 -8.31 21.66 3.61
C ILE A 67 -7.99 22.15 5.03
N ALA A 68 -7.17 21.40 5.76
CA ALA A 68 -6.77 21.78 7.12
C ALA A 68 -6.07 23.15 7.18
N THR A 69 -5.22 23.47 6.20
CA THR A 69 -4.59 24.79 6.10
C THR A 69 -5.62 25.91 5.94
N ILE A 70 -6.60 25.76 5.04
CA ILE A 70 -7.65 26.78 4.85
C ILE A 70 -8.44 26.98 6.14
N VAL A 71 -8.83 25.88 6.79
CA VAL A 71 -9.59 25.90 8.04
C VAL A 71 -8.78 26.56 9.16
N GLY A 72 -7.49 26.24 9.26
CA GLY A 72 -6.59 26.81 10.26
C GLY A 72 -6.37 28.31 10.09
N LEU A 73 -6.40 28.81 8.86
CA LEU A 73 -6.28 30.24 8.56
C LEU A 73 -7.61 31.01 8.61
N TRP A 74 -8.75 30.31 8.76
CA TRP A 74 -10.07 30.88 8.52
C TRP A 74 -10.38 32.14 9.33
N THR A 75 -10.03 32.16 10.62
CA THR A 75 -10.25 33.32 11.50
C THR A 75 -9.32 34.48 11.18
N ALA A 76 -8.13 34.21 10.65
CA ALA A 76 -7.14 35.21 10.26
C ALA A 76 -7.42 35.83 8.87
N LEU A 77 -8.27 35.19 8.05
CA LEU A 77 -8.59 35.68 6.72
C LEU A 77 -9.48 36.94 6.76
N PRO A 78 -9.16 37.97 5.94
CA PRO A 78 -10.05 39.10 5.69
C PRO A 78 -11.42 38.64 5.19
N ALA A 79 -12.50 39.30 5.60
CA ALA A 79 -13.87 38.91 5.22
C ALA A 79 -14.07 38.82 3.70
N ALA A 80 -13.39 39.68 2.93
CA ALA A 80 -13.44 39.69 1.46
C ALA A 80 -12.83 38.42 0.82
N ALA A 81 -11.85 37.78 1.47
CA ALA A 81 -11.17 36.58 0.95
C ALA A 81 -11.86 35.26 1.36
N ARG A 82 -12.75 35.29 2.35
CA ARG A 82 -13.44 34.09 2.88
C ARG A 82 -14.29 33.35 1.85
N PRO A 83 -15.04 34.01 0.95
CA PRO A 83 -15.82 33.30 -0.08
C PRO A 83 -14.94 32.41 -0.98
N GLU A 84 -13.86 32.96 -1.52
CA GLU A 84 -12.95 32.23 -2.41
C GLU A 84 -12.29 31.04 -1.70
N GLN A 85 -11.77 31.25 -0.48
CA GLN A 85 -11.11 30.20 0.29
C GLN A 85 -12.05 29.05 0.64
N ARG A 86 -13.31 29.36 0.94
CA ARG A 86 -14.34 28.34 1.14
C ARG A 86 -14.65 27.55 -0.13
N ASP A 87 -14.74 28.21 -1.28
CA ASP A 87 -14.98 27.51 -2.54
C ASP A 87 -13.79 26.62 -2.92
N GLN A 88 -12.56 27.05 -2.64
CA GLN A 88 -11.36 26.21 -2.75
C GLN A 88 -11.43 25.00 -1.81
N ALA A 89 -11.80 25.18 -0.54
CA ALA A 89 -11.93 24.09 0.42
C ALA A 89 -12.98 23.05 -0.03
N ARG A 90 -14.12 23.50 -0.57
CA ARG A 90 -15.13 22.62 -1.18
C ARG A 90 -14.61 21.90 -2.42
N GLY A 91 -13.80 22.59 -3.24
CA GLY A 91 -13.11 21.99 -4.38
C GLY A 91 -12.17 20.85 -3.96
N TYR A 92 -11.38 21.07 -2.90
CA TYR A 92 -10.52 20.04 -2.33
C TYR A 92 -11.31 18.88 -1.74
N LEU A 93 -12.42 19.15 -1.03
CA LEU A 93 -13.27 18.09 -0.49
C LEU A 93 -13.82 17.17 -1.59
N ARG A 94 -14.38 17.75 -2.66
CA ARG A 94 -14.84 16.96 -3.82
C ARG A 94 -13.70 16.16 -4.47
N ASN A 95 -12.48 16.69 -4.47
CA ASN A 95 -11.33 15.95 -4.98
C ASN A 95 -11.00 14.74 -4.09
N LEU A 96 -11.03 14.95 -2.78
CA LEU A 96 -10.78 13.92 -1.79
C LEU A 96 -11.82 12.80 -1.86
N GLU A 97 -13.10 13.13 -2.00
CA GLU A 97 -14.19 12.16 -2.20
C GLU A 97 -14.01 11.33 -3.48
N ARG A 98 -13.59 11.94 -4.59
CA ARG A 98 -13.29 11.21 -5.83
C ARG A 98 -12.12 10.25 -5.68
N GLN A 99 -11.08 10.65 -4.96
CA GLN A 99 -9.88 9.82 -4.77
C GLN A 99 -10.06 8.71 -3.74
N LEU A 100 -11.07 8.81 -2.87
CA LEU A 100 -11.38 7.77 -1.89
C LEU A 100 -11.54 6.40 -2.54
N GLY A 101 -12.19 6.30 -3.71
CA GLY A 101 -12.34 5.04 -4.44
C GLY A 101 -10.99 4.40 -4.83
N VAL A 102 -10.01 5.22 -5.23
CA VAL A 102 -8.66 4.74 -5.59
C VAL A 102 -7.94 4.20 -4.36
N VAL A 103 -8.03 4.92 -3.24
CA VAL A 103 -7.44 4.50 -1.96
C VAL A 103 -8.10 3.22 -1.45
N MET A 104 -9.43 3.11 -1.60
CA MET A 104 -10.18 1.92 -1.17
C MET A 104 -9.82 0.67 -1.95
N LEU A 105 -9.65 0.78 -3.28
CA LEU A 105 -9.26 -0.34 -4.14
C LEU A 105 -7.81 -0.78 -3.90
N GLY A 106 -6.92 0.15 -3.53
CA GLY A 106 -5.50 -0.12 -3.34
C GLY A 106 -5.10 -0.56 -1.92
N GLY A 107 -5.92 -0.24 -0.91
CA GLY A 107 -5.57 -0.39 0.51
C GLY A 107 -6.17 -1.59 1.24
N GLY A 108 -5.57 -1.91 2.38
CA GLY A 108 -6.15 -2.82 3.36
C GLY A 108 -7.30 -2.17 4.15
N ARG A 109 -8.03 -2.98 4.94
CA ARG A 109 -9.18 -2.53 5.73
C ARG A 109 -8.88 -1.32 6.63
N ASP A 110 -7.69 -1.27 7.21
CA ASP A 110 -7.29 -0.18 8.11
C ASP A 110 -7.06 1.12 7.33
N VAL A 111 -6.43 1.04 6.15
CA VAL A 111 -6.27 2.18 5.24
C VAL A 111 -7.63 2.69 4.76
N GLN A 112 -8.55 1.79 4.41
CA GLN A 112 -9.92 2.15 4.01
C GLN A 112 -10.66 2.88 5.14
N THR A 113 -10.58 2.35 6.36
CA THR A 113 -11.23 2.93 7.54
C THR A 113 -10.65 4.31 7.84
N ALA A 114 -9.33 4.45 7.84
CA ALA A 114 -8.66 5.72 8.09
C ALA A 114 -8.95 6.74 6.97
N ALA A 115 -9.03 6.30 5.71
CA ALA A 115 -9.38 7.18 4.59
C ALA A 115 -10.81 7.71 4.71
N GLN A 116 -11.77 6.86 5.07
CA GLN A 116 -13.15 7.29 5.31
C GLN A 116 -13.24 8.30 6.46
N GLN A 117 -12.58 8.00 7.59
CA GLN A 117 -12.52 8.91 8.74
C GLN A 117 -11.92 10.27 8.37
N LEU A 118 -10.89 10.28 7.51
CA LEU A 118 -10.27 11.50 7.01
C LEU A 118 -11.26 12.33 6.18
N VAL A 119 -12.03 11.69 5.30
CA VAL A 119 -13.08 12.34 4.50
C VAL A 119 -14.12 12.96 5.44
N ASP A 120 -14.66 12.17 6.37
CA ASP A 120 -15.71 12.61 7.29
C ASP A 120 -15.25 13.80 8.14
N GLN A 121 -13.98 13.80 8.59
CA GLN A 121 -13.39 14.92 9.30
C GLN A 121 -13.28 16.15 8.39
N CYS A 122 -12.76 16.01 7.17
CA CYS A 122 -12.68 17.12 6.21
C CYS A 122 -14.07 17.71 5.91
N THR A 123 -15.08 16.87 5.70
CA THR A 123 -16.47 17.28 5.47
C THR A 123 -16.99 18.12 6.62
N ARG A 124 -16.81 17.66 7.87
CA ARG A 124 -17.20 18.43 9.07
C ARG A 124 -16.50 19.79 9.14
N LEU A 125 -15.20 19.84 8.86
CA LEU A 125 -14.45 21.09 8.90
C LEU A 125 -14.92 22.09 7.84
N VAL A 126 -15.11 21.64 6.59
CA VAL A 126 -15.58 22.50 5.49
C VAL A 126 -16.99 23.02 5.77
N HIS A 127 -17.90 22.19 6.29
CA HIS A 127 -19.22 22.66 6.72
C HIS A 127 -19.15 23.64 7.89
N GLY A 128 -18.17 23.51 8.80
CA GLY A 128 -17.95 24.47 9.86
C GLY A 128 -17.63 25.88 9.36
N LEU A 129 -16.97 26.00 8.20
CA LEU A 129 -16.68 27.30 7.56
C LEU A 129 -17.96 28.04 7.12
N ASP A 130 -19.03 27.30 6.81
CA ASP A 130 -20.31 27.87 6.35
C ASP A 130 -21.12 28.50 7.48
N VAL A 131 -20.97 28.02 8.70
CA VAL A 131 -21.76 28.46 9.86
C VAL A 131 -21.18 29.73 10.48
N GLY A 132 -20.02 30.22 10.01
CA GLY A 132 -19.35 31.40 10.57
C GLY A 132 -18.90 31.21 12.02
N ALA A 133 -18.90 29.97 12.51
CA ALA A 133 -18.49 29.62 13.86
C ALA A 133 -17.01 29.99 14.04
N ALA A 134 -16.67 30.56 15.19
CA ALA A 134 -15.28 30.80 15.57
C ALA A 134 -14.53 29.46 15.48
N SER A 135 -13.57 29.36 14.55
CA SER A 135 -12.77 28.16 14.37
C SER A 135 -12.13 27.83 15.72
N SER A 136 -12.42 26.63 16.25
CA SER A 136 -11.69 26.06 17.38
C SER A 136 -10.18 26.14 17.10
N PRO A 137 -9.31 26.32 18.11
CA PRO A 137 -7.91 26.71 17.91
C PRO A 137 -7.21 25.85 16.86
N ALA A 138 -6.73 26.53 15.82
CA ALA A 138 -6.08 25.99 14.63
C ALA A 138 -4.74 25.28 14.90
N GLU A 139 -4.30 25.15 16.15
CA GLU A 139 -2.91 24.84 16.48
C GLU A 139 -2.49 23.39 16.19
N ASN A 140 -3.41 22.47 15.88
CA ASN A 140 -3.06 21.07 15.59
C ASN A 140 -3.68 20.47 14.32
N ALA A 141 -4.41 21.26 13.51
CA ALA A 141 -5.33 20.71 12.51
C ALA A 141 -4.62 19.97 11.35
N THR A 142 -3.47 20.45 10.88
CA THR A 142 -2.85 19.90 9.66
C THR A 142 -2.15 18.56 9.90
N SER A 143 -1.38 18.45 10.99
CA SER A 143 -0.69 17.22 11.35
C SER A 143 -1.66 16.19 11.94
N ALA A 144 -2.57 16.59 12.84
CA ALA A 144 -3.46 15.66 13.51
C ALA A 144 -4.48 15.00 12.57
N LEU A 145 -4.92 15.71 11.52
CA LEU A 145 -5.95 15.21 10.63
C LEU A 145 -5.43 14.08 9.71
N ALA A 146 -4.28 14.27 9.06
CA ALA A 146 -3.74 13.28 8.11
C ALA A 146 -2.87 12.19 8.76
N LEU A 147 -2.35 12.41 9.98
CA LEU A 147 -1.44 11.47 10.66
C LEU A 147 -1.99 10.03 10.76
N PRO A 148 -3.22 9.80 11.25
CA PRO A 148 -3.76 8.45 11.38
C PRO A 148 -3.83 7.71 10.04
N PHE A 149 -4.21 8.42 8.98
CA PHE A 149 -4.24 7.87 7.63
C PHE A 149 -2.84 7.53 7.11
N LEU A 150 -1.87 8.44 7.25
CA LEU A 150 -0.50 8.20 6.81
C LEU A 150 0.17 7.05 7.59
N GLN A 151 -0.13 6.91 8.87
CA GLN A 151 0.33 5.79 9.69
C GLN A 151 -0.24 4.46 9.17
N ALA A 152 -1.56 4.37 8.95
CA ALA A 152 -2.20 3.18 8.40
C ALA A 152 -1.63 2.81 7.01
N CYS A 153 -1.35 3.81 6.16
CA CYS A 153 -0.71 3.60 4.87
C CYS A 153 0.68 3.00 5.01
N ARG A 154 1.49 3.54 5.93
CA ARG A 154 2.85 3.04 6.17
C ARG A 154 2.81 1.58 6.65
N GLU A 155 2.00 1.28 7.66
CA GLU A 155 1.87 -0.07 8.21
C GLU A 155 1.42 -1.07 7.15
N TYR A 156 0.47 -0.69 6.30
CA TYR A 156 0.02 -1.52 5.18
C TYR A 156 1.12 -1.80 4.15
N LEU A 157 1.88 -0.77 3.75
CA LEU A 157 2.96 -0.90 2.77
C LEU A 157 4.13 -1.72 3.31
N ASP A 158 4.46 -1.57 4.60
CA ASP A 158 5.48 -2.36 5.28
C ASP A 158 5.04 -3.84 5.36
N ALA A 159 3.79 -4.10 5.73
CA ALA A 159 3.22 -5.46 5.77
C ALA A 159 3.10 -6.11 4.37
N GLU A 160 2.80 -5.32 3.34
CA GLU A 160 2.83 -5.80 1.95
C GLU A 160 4.25 -6.19 1.51
N SER A 161 5.22 -5.33 1.79
CA SER A 161 6.63 -5.60 1.47
C SER A 161 7.13 -6.84 2.20
N ALA A 162 6.81 -7.00 3.48
CA ALA A 162 7.15 -8.18 4.27
C ALA A 162 6.52 -9.47 3.71
N ARG A 163 5.28 -9.42 3.19
CA ARG A 163 4.64 -10.58 2.54
C ARG A 163 5.30 -10.93 1.22
N HIS A 164 5.71 -9.94 0.43
CA HIS A 164 6.32 -10.14 -0.89
C HIS A 164 7.77 -10.64 -0.80
N PHE A 165 8.56 -10.14 0.16
CA PHE A 165 9.99 -10.46 0.27
C PHE A 165 10.35 -11.37 1.46
N GLY A 166 9.53 -11.45 2.50
CA GLY A 166 9.84 -12.15 3.76
C GLY A 166 9.75 -13.68 3.73
N THR A 167 9.17 -14.27 2.69
CA THR A 167 9.10 -15.74 2.53
C THR A 167 10.39 -16.36 1.98
N ALA A 168 11.33 -15.56 1.44
CA ALA A 168 12.59 -16.07 0.91
C ALA A 168 13.63 -16.45 2.01
N ALA A 169 13.51 -15.93 3.23
CA ALA A 169 14.51 -16.13 4.28
C ALA A 169 14.31 -17.39 5.15
N ARG A 170 13.17 -18.08 5.07
CA ARG A 170 12.83 -19.23 5.96
C ARG A 170 13.16 -20.62 5.42
N ARG A 171 13.67 -20.74 4.19
CA ARG A 171 14.10 -22.02 3.58
C ARG A 171 15.61 -22.05 3.31
N ALA A 172 16.42 -21.88 4.35
CA ALA A 172 17.74 -22.50 4.37
C ALA A 172 17.58 -23.84 5.12
N PRO A 173 17.77 -25.00 4.48
CA PRO A 173 17.87 -26.25 5.22
C PRO A 173 19.05 -26.12 6.17
N ARG A 174 18.80 -26.30 7.48
CA ARG A 174 19.87 -26.54 8.43
C ARG A 174 20.55 -27.84 8.00
N LEU A 175 21.73 -27.73 7.41
CA LEU A 175 22.67 -28.83 7.34
C LEU A 175 23.07 -29.12 8.78
N SER A 176 22.31 -30.00 9.45
CA SER A 176 22.80 -30.69 10.63
C SER A 176 23.94 -31.57 10.17
N SER A 177 25.17 -31.13 10.44
CA SER A 177 26.34 -32.01 10.45
C SER A 177 26.26 -32.88 11.70
N MET A 178 26.05 -34.19 11.51
CA MET A 178 26.60 -35.28 12.32
C MET A 178 26.40 -36.60 11.59
#